data_AF-A0A969PQ66-F1
#
_entry.id   AF-A0A969PQ66-F1
#
_cell.length_a   1.000
_cell.length_b   1.000
_cell.length_c   1.000
_cell.angle_alpha   90.00
_cell.angle_beta   90.00
_cell.angle_gamma   90.00
#
_symmetry.space_group_name_H-M   'P 1'
#
loop_
_entity.id
_entity.type
_entity.pdbx_description
1 polymer ?
#
loop_
_entity_poly.entity_id
_entity_poly.type
_entity_poly.pdbx_seq_one_letter_code
_entity_poly.pdbx_strand_id
1 'polypeptide(L)'
;MGCRTGFWRVTYGAEVTLNGDDLAVSNERYVESALPSGKVFFRLWNGISAIASFPKVTPPAEPNLLRDGIRLEFDNPNTITYYRPGDYWTFKVRAGEIINDEILINNKPPQGIEYHRVPLAELNWDADLDISFEAEQIEDCRDVFRPLTQQNGCCTFAVGDGKISHGDFDSIDDAIRHLPKSGGKICLLPGLHQANAIIQGKRNIKIEGCGKHTRVIPRKEMRNSSIFRIIDSECIALLDMDLVTLGGTAIVLEATEIGNLKEIEIGHNRIIACKEAIHVKQGMNIYIHHNKIRMLDKAMAGVAMYLITEDSLVERNDIGVIPAEKTPPPDKPDGGEATPDPTDPCADLEIVYSSIPAFVAYINLIWQIPLFFIPTNPFKALGGIQIAGGSERVKVWENTINGGAGNGIVLGTSLAKFLEDLEEIPEEEEQSIEHEGGQLWGRVVSEETGLKDITVFLQNQDGTNFPNQTQDDGFFFIRKLRLENIQFQLPLPATKSSALSHGKILSGNLFTKLR
;
A
#
# COMPACT_ATOMS: atom_id res chain seq x y z
N MET A 1 8.00 23.59 5.13
CA MET A 1 9.33 23.72 5.78
C MET A 1 10.18 24.69 4.99
N GLY A 2 10.58 25.82 5.58
CA GLY A 2 11.39 26.84 4.92
C GLY A 2 12.81 26.33 4.73
N CYS A 3 13.20 26.09 3.48
CA CYS A 3 14.58 25.77 3.12
C CYS A 3 15.47 26.93 3.59
N ARG A 4 16.35 26.70 4.57
CA ARG A 4 17.39 27.67 4.94
C ARG A 4 18.30 27.80 3.73
N THR A 5 18.03 28.78 2.90
CA THR A 5 18.86 29.10 1.76
C THR A 5 20.23 29.50 2.30
N GLY A 6 21.21 28.59 2.23
CA GLY A 6 22.52 28.68 2.88
C GLY A 6 23.45 29.78 2.34
N PHE A 7 22.93 30.99 2.12
CA PHE A 7 23.66 32.15 1.66
C PHE A 7 23.56 33.31 2.66
N TRP A 8 24.62 34.13 2.70
CA TRP A 8 24.64 35.35 3.47
C TRP A 8 23.80 36.41 2.75
N ARG A 9 22.81 36.97 3.44
CA ARG A 9 22.05 38.13 2.98
C ARG A 9 22.65 39.38 3.60
N VAL A 10 22.92 40.41 2.80
CA VAL A 10 23.31 41.73 3.32
C VAL A 10 22.06 42.38 3.92
N THR A 11 22.06 42.56 5.25
CA THR A 11 20.95 43.14 6.03
C THR A 11 21.26 44.55 6.56
N TYR A 12 22.46 45.05 6.28
CA TYR A 12 22.91 46.41 6.56
C TYR A 12 24.18 46.73 5.75
N GLY A 13 24.26 47.94 5.20
CA GLY A 13 25.46 48.48 4.58
C GLY A 13 25.48 49.99 4.77
N ALA A 14 26.66 50.59 4.80
CA ALA A 14 26.82 52.04 4.89
C ALA A 14 28.19 52.45 4.37
N GLU A 15 28.35 53.71 4.02
CA GLU A 15 29.67 54.30 3.85
C GLU A 15 30.26 54.59 5.23
N VAL A 16 31.57 54.36 5.35
CA VAL A 16 32.26 54.52 6.62
C VAL A 16 33.55 55.27 6.38
N THR A 17 33.78 56.35 7.13
CA THR A 17 35.05 57.07 7.15
C THR A 17 35.72 56.92 8.51
N LEU A 18 37.05 56.85 8.51
CA LEU A 18 37.81 56.80 9.74
C LEU A 18 37.98 58.22 10.28
N ASN A 19 37.53 58.46 11.51
CA ASN A 19 37.69 59.72 12.23
C ASN A 19 38.40 59.46 13.55
N GLY A 20 39.73 59.54 13.55
CA GLY A 20 40.55 59.09 14.67
C GLY A 20 40.49 57.57 14.81
N ASP A 21 40.12 57.08 16.00
CA ASP A 21 39.92 55.65 16.26
C ASP A 21 38.47 55.19 16.02
N ASP A 22 37.56 56.11 15.69
CA ASP A 22 36.15 55.83 15.48
C ASP A 22 35.80 55.72 13.99
N LEU A 23 34.90 54.80 13.68
CA LEU A 23 34.30 54.65 12.36
C LEU A 23 33.01 55.50 12.28
N ALA A 24 33.07 56.60 11.54
CA ALA A 24 31.92 57.45 11.28
C ALA A 24 31.10 56.87 10.12
N VAL A 25 29.83 56.55 10.40
CA VAL A 25 28.91 55.94 9.43
C VAL A 25 28.08 57.01 8.72
N SER A 26 27.97 56.91 7.40
CA SER A 26 27.15 57.79 6.57
C SER A 26 26.51 56.99 5.43
N ASN A 27 25.49 57.55 4.77
CA ASN A 27 24.87 56.96 3.57
C ASN A 27 24.49 55.47 3.74
N GLU A 28 23.66 55.18 4.76
CA GLU A 28 23.16 53.82 5.02
C GLU A 28 22.34 53.26 3.85
N ARG A 29 22.47 51.96 3.62
CA ARG A 29 21.84 51.17 2.55
C ARG A 29 21.43 49.82 3.11
N TYR A 30 20.36 49.23 2.58
CA TYR A 30 19.90 47.88 2.97
C TYR A 30 19.60 47.73 4.47
N VAL A 31 19.03 48.74 5.12
CA VAL A 31 18.74 48.74 6.56
C VAL A 31 17.50 47.87 6.84
N GLU A 32 17.70 46.67 7.39
CA GLU A 32 16.59 45.93 7.99
C GLU A 32 16.16 46.58 9.31
N SER A 33 14.88 46.47 9.65
CA SER A 33 14.24 47.17 10.78
C SER A 33 14.84 46.86 12.15
N ALA A 34 15.64 45.80 12.28
CA ALA A 34 16.44 45.50 13.45
C ALA A 34 17.76 44.83 13.04
N LEU A 35 18.89 45.36 13.53
CA LEU A 35 20.16 44.65 13.44
C LEU A 35 20.12 43.39 14.33
N PRO A 36 20.65 42.25 13.86
CA PRO A 36 20.61 41.01 14.63
C PRO A 36 21.39 41.14 15.94
N SER A 37 20.81 40.64 17.04
CA SER A 37 21.39 40.71 18.40
C SER A 37 22.57 39.75 18.65
N GLY A 38 22.98 39.00 17.63
CA GLY A 38 24.08 38.03 17.69
C GLY A 38 25.43 38.60 17.23
N LYS A 39 26.43 37.72 17.11
CA LYS A 39 27.71 38.07 16.48
C LYS A 39 27.49 38.44 15.02
N VAL A 40 27.83 39.67 14.66
CA VAL A 40 27.80 40.17 13.29
C VAL A 40 29.21 40.18 12.71
N PHE A 41 29.33 39.89 11.42
CA PHE A 41 30.58 40.01 10.68
C PHE A 41 30.47 41.21 9.74
N PHE A 42 31.32 42.21 9.95
CA PHE A 42 31.43 43.34 9.04
C PHE A 42 32.56 43.09 8.06
N ARG A 43 32.30 43.35 6.78
CA ARG A 43 33.34 43.35 5.74
C ARG A 43 33.40 44.73 5.12
N LEU A 44 34.60 45.29 5.11
CA LEU A 44 34.89 46.54 4.40
C LEU A 44 34.99 46.25 2.90
N TRP A 45 34.21 46.97 2.12
CA TRP A 45 34.19 46.91 0.67
C TRP A 45 34.31 48.32 0.11
N ASN A 46 34.85 48.46 -1.10
CA ASN A 46 34.95 49.75 -1.79
C ASN A 46 33.61 50.24 -2.40
N GLY A 47 32.51 49.54 -2.12
CA GLY A 47 31.16 49.88 -2.58
C GLY A 47 30.22 48.66 -2.57
N ILE A 48 28.93 48.92 -2.66
CA ILE A 48 27.87 47.92 -2.87
C ILE A 48 26.81 48.52 -3.80
N SER A 49 26.45 47.77 -4.84
CA SER A 49 25.48 48.19 -5.85
C SER A 49 24.69 46.98 -6.35
N ALA A 50 23.47 47.20 -6.82
CA ALA A 50 22.67 46.15 -7.43
C ALA A 50 23.25 45.76 -8.80
N ILE A 51 23.17 44.48 -9.18
CA ILE A 51 23.55 44.01 -10.53
C ILE A 51 22.78 44.77 -11.62
N ALA A 52 21.50 45.07 -11.37
CA ALA A 52 20.66 45.85 -12.27
C ALA A 52 21.18 47.29 -12.53
N SER A 53 22.08 47.82 -11.71
CA SER A 53 22.74 49.11 -11.93
C SER A 53 23.83 49.06 -13.01
N PHE A 54 24.18 47.88 -13.50
CA PHE A 54 25.19 47.65 -14.54
C PHE A 54 24.58 46.77 -15.64
N PRO A 55 23.55 47.22 -16.36
CA PRO A 55 22.93 46.42 -17.40
C PRO A 55 23.87 46.27 -18.60
N LYS A 56 23.73 45.15 -19.32
CA LYS A 56 24.33 44.94 -20.63
C LYS A 56 23.91 46.02 -21.61
N VAL A 57 24.89 46.62 -22.27
CA VAL A 57 24.67 47.69 -23.25
C VAL A 57 24.91 47.19 -24.67
N THR A 58 24.23 47.80 -25.63
CA THR A 58 24.46 47.56 -27.07
C THR A 58 25.27 48.73 -27.62
N PRO A 59 26.30 48.51 -28.45
CA PRO A 59 27.03 49.60 -29.10
C PRO A 59 26.08 50.57 -29.82
N PRO A 60 26.29 51.89 -29.75
CA PRO A 60 27.49 52.58 -29.26
C PRO A 60 27.46 52.97 -27.77
N ALA A 61 26.51 52.46 -26.97
CA ALA A 61 26.46 52.78 -25.55
C ALA A 61 27.65 52.13 -24.81
N GLU A 62 28.26 52.88 -23.89
CA GLU A 62 29.36 52.37 -23.05
C GLU A 62 28.83 51.76 -21.75
N PRO A 63 29.48 50.70 -21.21
CA PRO A 63 29.10 50.13 -19.93
C PRO A 63 29.21 51.13 -18.77
N ASN A 64 28.42 50.90 -17.73
CA ASN A 64 28.35 51.79 -16.57
C ASN A 64 29.65 51.76 -15.77
N LEU A 65 30.11 52.94 -15.35
CA LEU A 65 31.32 53.08 -14.55
C LEU A 65 31.10 52.50 -13.15
N LEU A 66 31.97 51.56 -12.75
CA LEU A 66 32.09 51.15 -11.36
C LEU A 66 32.94 52.17 -10.60
N ARG A 67 34.21 52.33 -11.01
CA ARG A 67 35.19 53.24 -10.37
C ARG A 67 36.50 53.29 -11.16
N ASP A 68 37.26 54.39 -11.05
CA ASP A 68 38.66 54.50 -11.50
C ASP A 68 38.90 54.03 -12.96
N GLY A 69 37.93 54.30 -13.84
CA GLY A 69 37.95 53.88 -15.25
C GLY A 69 37.45 52.46 -15.52
N ILE A 70 37.23 51.65 -14.48
CA ILE A 70 36.66 50.30 -14.58
C ILE A 70 35.16 50.41 -14.81
N ARG A 71 34.68 49.81 -15.89
CA ARG A 71 33.26 49.76 -16.25
C ARG A 71 32.77 48.32 -16.21
N LEU A 72 31.52 48.13 -15.81
CA LEU A 72 30.89 46.82 -15.68
C LEU A 72 29.58 46.76 -16.46
N GLU A 73 29.27 45.58 -16.95
CA GLU A 73 27.96 45.21 -17.48
C GLU A 73 27.64 43.75 -17.14
N PHE A 74 26.36 43.48 -16.91
CA PHE A 74 25.81 42.17 -16.57
C PHE A 74 24.56 41.91 -17.42
N ASP A 75 24.34 40.65 -17.79
CA ASP A 75 23.10 40.17 -18.39
C ASP A 75 21.90 40.37 -17.44
N ASN A 76 20.69 40.19 -17.97
CA ASN A 76 19.46 40.48 -17.23
C ASN A 76 19.36 39.64 -15.94
N PRO A 77 19.35 40.27 -14.74
CA PRO A 77 19.39 39.57 -13.47
C PRO A 77 18.07 38.86 -13.11
N ASN A 78 16.97 39.10 -13.83
CA ASN A 78 15.67 38.48 -13.56
C ASN A 78 15.57 37.00 -13.98
N THR A 79 16.65 36.45 -14.54
CA THR A 79 16.75 35.02 -14.85
C THR A 79 17.64 34.36 -13.79
N ILE A 80 17.04 33.53 -12.93
CA ILE A 80 17.68 32.82 -11.79
C ILE A 80 18.90 31.97 -12.21
N THR A 81 19.08 31.74 -13.51
CA THR A 81 20.13 30.91 -14.08
C THR A 81 21.50 31.57 -14.20
N TYR A 82 21.59 32.91 -14.30
CA TYR A 82 22.87 33.56 -14.63
C TYR A 82 23.72 33.98 -13.42
N TYR A 83 23.11 34.31 -12.28
CA TYR A 83 23.82 34.82 -11.12
C TYR A 83 23.33 34.16 -9.84
N ARG A 84 24.25 33.65 -9.01
CA ARG A 84 23.96 33.06 -7.70
C ARG A 84 24.70 33.80 -6.58
N PRO A 85 24.12 33.88 -5.37
CA PRO A 85 24.84 34.37 -4.21
C PRO A 85 26.16 33.61 -4.00
N GLY A 86 27.26 34.35 -3.85
CA GLY A 86 28.61 33.77 -3.71
C GLY A 86 29.43 33.71 -5.00
N ASP A 87 28.81 33.97 -6.15
CA ASP A 87 29.54 34.15 -7.41
C ASP A 87 30.47 35.36 -7.32
N TYR A 88 31.71 35.17 -7.78
CA TYR A 88 32.68 36.25 -7.86
C TYR A 88 33.54 36.12 -9.12
N TRP A 89 34.08 37.26 -9.53
CA TRP A 89 35.09 37.35 -10.57
C TRP A 89 36.24 38.22 -10.07
N THR A 90 37.46 37.84 -10.44
CA THR A 90 38.67 38.59 -10.14
C THR A 90 39.38 38.96 -11.43
N PHE A 91 39.94 40.16 -11.45
CA PHE A 91 40.75 40.68 -12.54
C PHE A 91 41.92 41.48 -11.97
N LYS A 92 42.98 41.64 -12.76
CA LYS A 92 44.20 42.37 -12.35
C LYS A 92 44.27 43.67 -13.12
N VAL A 93 44.53 44.77 -12.41
CA VAL A 93 44.79 46.09 -12.99
C VAL A 93 46.08 46.65 -12.42
N ARG A 94 46.85 47.35 -13.25
CA ARG A 94 48.10 48.04 -12.89
C ARG A 94 47.81 49.53 -12.73
N ALA A 95 48.43 50.14 -11.72
CA ALA A 95 48.33 51.57 -11.47
C ALA A 95 49.46 52.35 -12.20
N GLY A 96 49.27 53.66 -12.36
CA GLY A 96 50.24 54.56 -13.00
C GLY A 96 50.08 54.61 -14.53
N GLU A 97 51.16 54.93 -15.24
CA GLU A 97 51.18 55.10 -16.70
C GLU A 97 51.27 53.77 -17.47
N ILE A 98 51.02 52.64 -16.81
CA ILE A 98 51.07 51.31 -17.44
C ILE A 98 49.70 50.97 -18.01
N ILE A 99 49.67 50.70 -19.32
CA ILE A 99 48.44 50.33 -20.05
C ILE A 99 47.90 48.99 -19.52
N ASN A 100 46.59 48.95 -19.25
CA ASN A 100 45.82 47.75 -18.95
C ASN A 100 45.04 47.31 -20.19
N ASP A 101 44.63 46.05 -20.24
CA ASP A 101 43.77 45.54 -21.32
C ASP A 101 42.39 46.23 -21.27
N GLU A 102 41.84 46.56 -22.44
CA GLU A 102 40.51 47.20 -22.52
C GLU A 102 39.39 46.27 -22.04
N ILE A 103 39.55 44.96 -22.23
CA ILE A 103 38.57 43.95 -21.82
C ILE A 103 39.19 43.07 -20.73
N LEU A 104 38.78 43.30 -19.48
CA LEU A 104 39.29 42.57 -18.32
C LEU A 104 38.66 41.18 -18.17
N ILE A 105 37.35 41.08 -18.41
CA ILE A 105 36.57 39.84 -18.33
C ILE A 105 35.59 39.84 -19.50
N ASN A 106 35.63 38.78 -20.31
CA ASN A 106 34.74 38.60 -21.45
C ASN A 106 33.91 37.32 -21.27
N ASN A 107 32.62 37.49 -20.91
CA ASN A 107 31.61 36.42 -20.78
C ASN A 107 32.15 35.15 -20.10
N LYS A 108 32.87 35.30 -18.98
CA LYS A 108 33.45 34.18 -18.23
C LYS A 108 32.46 33.67 -17.18
N PRO A 109 32.38 32.35 -16.94
CA PRO A 109 31.65 31.83 -15.79
C PRO A 109 32.24 32.38 -14.49
N PRO A 110 31.45 32.41 -13.39
CA PRO A 110 31.96 32.83 -12.09
C PRO A 110 33.16 31.96 -11.67
N GLN A 111 34.18 32.59 -11.07
CA GLN A 111 35.37 31.92 -10.55
C GLN A 111 35.14 31.35 -9.13
N GLY A 112 33.90 31.41 -8.65
CA GLY A 112 33.49 30.97 -7.33
C GLY A 112 33.15 29.50 -7.24
N ILE A 113 32.03 29.18 -6.62
CA ILE A 113 31.63 27.80 -6.33
C ILE A 113 31.21 27.11 -7.63
N GLU A 114 31.91 26.04 -8.01
CA GLU A 114 31.47 25.12 -9.06
C GLU A 114 30.41 24.16 -8.50
N TYR A 115 29.18 24.25 -9.02
CA TYR A 115 28.07 23.40 -8.57
C TYR A 115 27.99 22.12 -9.39
N HIS A 116 28.35 21.00 -8.78
CA HIS A 116 28.06 19.66 -9.32
C HIS A 116 26.70 19.18 -8.80
N ARG A 117 25.82 18.73 -9.69
CA ARG A 117 24.51 18.16 -9.35
C ARG A 117 24.37 16.80 -10.02
N VAL A 118 23.88 15.82 -9.28
CA VAL A 118 23.53 14.49 -9.80
C VAL A 118 22.05 14.24 -9.52
N PRO A 119 21.22 14.00 -10.54
CA PRO A 119 19.84 13.61 -10.32
C PRO A 119 19.81 12.23 -9.64
N LEU A 120 19.08 12.12 -8.52
CA LEU A 120 18.99 10.88 -7.74
C LEU A 120 17.73 10.05 -8.06
N ALA A 121 16.70 10.67 -8.65
CA ALA A 121 15.45 10.03 -9.03
C ALA A 121 14.78 10.83 -10.16
N GLU A 122 13.97 10.12 -10.96
CA GLU A 122 13.03 10.72 -11.91
C GLU A 122 11.62 10.49 -11.38
N LEU A 123 10.84 11.56 -11.26
CA LEU A 123 9.49 11.53 -10.72
C LEU A 123 8.54 12.13 -11.75
N ASN A 124 7.49 11.38 -12.09
CA ASN A 124 6.40 11.86 -12.92
C ASN A 124 5.32 12.43 -12.00
N TRP A 125 5.43 13.73 -11.71
CA TRP A 125 4.44 14.44 -10.90
C TRP A 125 3.07 14.46 -11.59
N ASP A 126 2.01 14.32 -10.80
CA ASP A 126 0.66 14.56 -11.28
C ASP A 126 0.35 16.08 -11.36
N ALA A 127 -0.88 16.43 -11.73
CA ALA A 127 -1.28 17.83 -11.89
C ALA A 127 -1.23 18.62 -10.57
N ASP A 128 -1.42 17.93 -9.44
CA ASP A 128 -1.44 18.51 -8.10
C ASP A 128 -0.04 18.51 -7.44
N LEU A 129 0.98 17.99 -8.15
CA LEU A 129 2.33 17.75 -7.65
C LEU A 129 2.33 16.85 -6.40
N ASP A 130 1.40 15.90 -6.36
CA ASP A 130 1.26 14.92 -5.30
C ASP A 130 1.41 13.51 -5.88
N ILE A 131 2.48 12.83 -5.49
CA ILE A 131 2.71 11.44 -5.87
C ILE A 131 3.14 10.69 -4.64
N SER A 132 2.55 9.51 -4.45
CA SER A 132 2.82 8.68 -3.28
C SER A 132 3.33 7.30 -3.68
N PHE A 133 4.14 6.73 -2.80
CA PHE A 133 4.58 5.34 -2.93
C PHE A 133 3.42 4.38 -2.61
N GLU A 134 2.56 4.80 -1.68
CA GLU A 134 1.37 4.08 -1.21
C GLU A 134 0.34 3.87 -2.33
N ALA A 135 0.19 4.83 -3.24
CA ALA A 135 -0.66 4.71 -4.42
C ALA A 135 0.03 4.03 -5.62
N GLU A 136 1.21 3.41 -5.42
CA GLU A 136 2.03 2.80 -6.47
C GLU A 136 2.39 3.74 -7.64
N GLN A 137 2.42 5.06 -7.39
CA GLN A 137 2.79 6.08 -8.39
C GLN A 137 4.32 6.27 -8.48
N ILE A 138 5.03 5.86 -7.43
CA ILE A 138 6.50 5.92 -7.34
C ILE A 138 7.04 4.49 -7.38
N GLU A 139 8.09 4.29 -8.17
CA GLU A 139 8.80 3.03 -8.31
C GLU A 139 10.23 3.17 -7.77
N ASP A 140 10.66 2.20 -6.96
CA ASP A 140 12.07 2.06 -6.64
C ASP A 140 12.78 1.29 -7.76
N CYS A 141 13.36 2.02 -8.70
CA CYS A 141 14.06 1.46 -9.85
C CYS A 141 15.52 1.06 -9.55
N ARG A 142 15.94 1.04 -8.28
CA ARG A 142 17.28 0.62 -7.91
C ARG A 142 17.41 -0.90 -8.02
N ASP A 143 18.49 -1.35 -8.62
CA ASP A 143 18.91 -2.75 -8.51
C ASP A 143 19.47 -2.97 -7.11
N VAL A 144 18.61 -3.39 -6.18
CA VAL A 144 19.01 -3.75 -4.82
C VAL A 144 19.68 -5.12 -4.89
N PHE A 145 21.00 -5.13 -4.99
CA PHE A 145 21.79 -6.36 -4.83
C PHE A 145 22.36 -6.41 -3.42
N ARG A 146 22.38 -7.61 -2.85
CA ARG A 146 23.02 -7.86 -1.54
C ARG A 146 24.51 -7.51 -1.61
N PRO A 147 25.19 -7.25 -0.49
CA PRO A 147 26.65 -7.14 -0.49
C PRO A 147 27.28 -8.27 -1.30
N LEU A 148 28.30 -7.99 -2.12
CA LEU A 148 28.90 -8.99 -3.01
C LEU A 148 29.41 -10.24 -2.27
N THR A 149 29.69 -10.11 -0.97
CA THR A 149 30.09 -11.19 -0.06
C THR A 149 28.92 -12.05 0.45
N GLN A 150 27.68 -11.68 0.12
CA GLN A 150 26.42 -12.28 0.59
C GLN A 150 25.44 -12.53 -0.57
N GLN A 151 25.97 -12.80 -1.77
CA GLN A 151 25.22 -13.21 -2.96
C GLN A 151 24.69 -14.64 -2.79
N ASN A 152 23.86 -14.86 -1.77
CA ASN A 152 23.27 -16.15 -1.45
C ASN A 152 21.86 -16.21 -2.03
N GLY A 153 21.73 -16.67 -3.27
CA GLY A 153 20.49 -17.26 -3.78
C GLY A 153 19.92 -16.64 -5.05
N CYS A 154 19.01 -17.41 -5.68
CA CYS A 154 18.22 -17.06 -6.87
C CYS A 154 17.00 -16.18 -6.57
N CYS A 155 16.94 -15.58 -5.38
CA CYS A 155 15.78 -14.84 -4.88
C CYS A 155 15.99 -13.35 -5.10
N THR A 156 14.96 -12.66 -5.59
CA THR A 156 14.92 -11.19 -5.63
C THR A 156 14.92 -10.65 -4.21
N PHE A 157 14.05 -11.18 -3.35
CA PHE A 157 14.01 -10.85 -1.92
C PHE A 157 13.89 -12.11 -1.07
N ALA A 158 14.57 -12.13 0.07
CA ALA A 158 14.29 -13.05 1.16
C ALA A 158 13.37 -12.37 2.17
N VAL A 159 12.42 -13.12 2.72
CA VAL A 159 11.50 -12.64 3.75
C VAL A 159 11.68 -13.49 5.00
N GLY A 160 11.98 -12.83 6.11
CA GLY A 160 11.99 -13.43 7.45
C GLY A 160 10.63 -13.30 8.13
N ASP A 161 10.43 -14.03 9.23
CA ASP A 161 9.20 -13.93 10.03
C ASP A 161 9.21 -12.77 11.05
N GLY A 162 10.29 -11.96 11.05
CA GLY A 162 10.47 -10.81 11.93
C GLY A 162 10.73 -11.17 13.40
N LYS A 163 10.93 -12.45 13.71
CA LYS A 163 11.12 -12.93 15.09
C LYS A 163 12.33 -13.85 15.23
N ILE A 164 12.36 -14.90 14.41
CA ILE A 164 13.36 -15.98 14.43
C ILE A 164 14.24 -15.87 13.18
N SER A 165 13.64 -15.52 12.04
CA SER A 165 14.35 -15.26 10.80
C SER A 165 14.13 -13.83 10.34
N HIS A 166 15.17 -13.25 9.76
CA HIS A 166 15.16 -11.92 9.17
C HIS A 166 15.73 -12.01 7.75
N GLY A 167 14.99 -11.46 6.80
CA GLY A 167 15.36 -11.42 5.37
C GLY A 167 15.79 -10.02 4.94
N ASP A 168 15.64 -9.74 3.65
CA ASP A 168 15.65 -8.36 3.13
C ASP A 168 14.40 -7.59 3.64
N PHE A 169 13.30 -8.32 3.85
CA PHE A 169 12.09 -7.84 4.54
C PHE A 169 11.66 -8.82 5.65
N ASP A 170 10.87 -8.33 6.60
CA ASP A 170 10.25 -9.13 7.67
C ASP A 170 8.74 -9.36 7.45
N SER A 171 8.22 -8.95 6.28
CA SER A 171 6.82 -9.03 5.89
C SER A 171 6.70 -9.37 4.40
N ILE A 172 5.79 -10.29 4.09
CA ILE A 172 5.49 -10.70 2.72
C ILE A 172 4.89 -9.53 1.92
N ASP A 173 4.03 -8.74 2.56
CA ASP A 173 3.39 -7.57 1.95
C ASP A 173 4.42 -6.50 1.56
N ASP A 174 5.42 -6.28 2.40
CA ASP A 174 6.47 -5.30 2.12
C ASP A 174 7.34 -5.78 0.96
N ALA A 175 7.67 -7.07 0.90
CA ALA A 175 8.41 -7.64 -0.22
C ALA A 175 7.63 -7.54 -1.53
N ILE A 176 6.32 -7.83 -1.53
CA ILE A 176 5.46 -7.69 -2.72
C ILE A 176 5.41 -6.22 -3.19
N ARG A 177 5.31 -5.27 -2.26
CA ARG A 177 5.26 -3.84 -2.58
C ARG A 177 6.54 -3.33 -3.24
N HIS A 178 7.69 -3.88 -2.84
CA HIS A 178 8.99 -3.47 -3.38
C HIS A 178 9.44 -4.29 -4.61
N LEU A 179 8.63 -5.26 -5.07
CA LEU A 179 8.98 -5.99 -6.29
C LEU A 179 9.01 -5.06 -7.51
N PRO A 180 10.00 -5.24 -8.41
CA PRO A 180 9.98 -4.57 -9.71
C PRO A 180 8.71 -4.90 -10.49
N LYS A 181 8.29 -4.00 -11.39
CA LYS A 181 7.15 -4.24 -12.30
C LYS A 181 7.32 -5.47 -13.20
N SER A 182 8.55 -5.90 -13.44
CA SER A 182 8.86 -7.12 -14.19
C SER A 182 8.56 -8.40 -13.41
N GLY A 183 8.32 -8.32 -12.10
CA GLY A 183 8.13 -9.45 -11.19
C GLY A 183 9.42 -9.84 -10.48
N GLY A 184 9.45 -11.05 -9.92
CA GLY A 184 10.60 -11.56 -9.19
C GLY A 184 10.28 -12.76 -8.31
N LYS A 185 11.33 -13.28 -7.66
CA LYS A 185 11.22 -14.42 -6.74
C LYS A 185 11.35 -13.95 -5.29
N ILE A 186 10.31 -14.16 -4.50
CA ILE A 186 10.30 -13.98 -3.05
C ILE A 186 10.57 -15.34 -2.39
N CYS A 187 11.62 -15.43 -1.59
CA CYS A 187 11.97 -16.63 -0.84
C CYS A 187 11.66 -16.45 0.63
N LEU A 188 10.72 -17.23 1.15
CA LEU A 188 10.32 -17.18 2.54
C LEU A 188 11.27 -18.06 3.38
N LEU A 189 11.98 -17.45 4.31
CA LEU A 189 12.86 -18.15 5.25
C LEU A 189 12.05 -19.00 6.24
N PRO A 190 12.68 -20.01 6.87
CA PRO A 190 12.05 -20.76 7.96
C PRO A 190 11.51 -19.85 9.06
N GLY A 191 10.28 -20.09 9.51
CA GLY A 191 9.62 -19.23 10.50
C GLY A 191 8.11 -19.28 10.45
N LEU A 192 7.47 -18.49 11.32
CA LEU A 192 6.01 -18.33 11.40
C LEU A 192 5.61 -16.94 10.90
N HIS A 193 5.35 -16.85 9.60
CA HIS A 193 4.97 -15.63 8.89
C HIS A 193 3.48 -15.33 9.11
N GLN A 194 3.16 -14.07 9.38
CA GLN A 194 1.76 -13.60 9.45
C GLN A 194 1.45 -12.75 8.22
N ALA A 195 0.47 -13.16 7.44
CA ALA A 195 0.12 -12.49 6.18
C ALA A 195 -1.36 -12.59 5.86
N ASN A 196 -1.84 -11.57 5.17
CA ASN A 196 -3.08 -11.55 4.39
C ASN A 196 -2.76 -10.82 3.09
N ALA A 197 -1.79 -11.39 2.36
CA ALA A 197 -1.10 -10.73 1.26
C ALA A 197 -2.01 -10.62 0.04
N ILE A 198 -2.06 -9.41 -0.53
CA ILE A 198 -2.80 -9.12 -1.76
C ILE A 198 -1.81 -8.92 -2.90
N ILE A 199 -1.96 -9.72 -3.96
CA ILE A 199 -1.24 -9.58 -5.22
C ILE A 199 -2.26 -9.13 -6.26
N GLN A 200 -2.28 -7.83 -6.57
CA GLN A 200 -3.27 -7.23 -7.46
C GLN A 200 -2.60 -6.56 -8.66
N GLY A 201 -3.02 -6.91 -9.88
CA GLY A 201 -2.49 -6.29 -11.10
C GLY A 201 -1.01 -6.56 -11.35
N LYS A 202 -0.42 -7.58 -10.71
CA LYS A 202 1.02 -7.87 -10.80
C LYS A 202 1.27 -9.10 -11.67
N ARG A 203 2.52 -9.28 -12.10
CA ARG A 203 2.92 -10.39 -12.97
C ARG A 203 4.28 -10.98 -12.65
N ASN A 204 4.50 -12.23 -13.06
CA ASN A 204 5.78 -12.95 -12.97
C ASN A 204 6.33 -13.03 -11.54
N ILE A 205 5.47 -13.32 -10.57
CA ILE A 205 5.85 -13.39 -9.15
C ILE A 205 5.89 -14.84 -8.72
N LYS A 206 7.04 -15.27 -8.19
CA LYS A 206 7.18 -16.57 -7.53
C LYS A 206 7.40 -16.36 -6.04
N ILE A 207 6.52 -16.88 -5.19
CA ILE A 207 6.69 -16.93 -3.74
C ILE A 207 6.95 -18.39 -3.37
N GLU A 208 8.13 -18.67 -2.81
CA GLU A 208 8.59 -20.02 -2.50
C GLU A 208 9.08 -20.10 -1.05
N GLY A 209 8.60 -21.08 -0.30
CA GLY A 209 9.03 -21.35 1.06
C GLY A 209 10.11 -22.43 1.18
N CYS A 210 10.38 -22.82 2.42
CA CYS A 210 11.29 -23.92 2.78
C CYS A 210 10.49 -25.16 3.23
N GLY A 211 9.44 -25.50 2.48
CA GLY A 211 8.50 -26.57 2.79
C GLY A 211 7.85 -26.39 4.17
N LYS A 212 7.82 -27.46 4.97
CA LYS A 212 7.24 -27.48 6.32
C LYS A 212 7.91 -26.53 7.35
N HIS A 213 9.08 -25.98 7.00
CA HIS A 213 9.82 -25.05 7.86
C HIS A 213 9.35 -23.60 7.70
N THR A 214 8.66 -23.28 6.60
CA THR A 214 8.01 -21.99 6.39
C THR A 214 6.51 -22.16 6.64
N ARG A 215 5.99 -21.54 7.69
CA ARG A 215 4.56 -21.52 7.99
C ARG A 215 4.01 -20.13 7.74
N VAL A 216 2.89 -20.04 7.04
CA VAL A 216 2.19 -18.77 6.81
C VAL A 216 0.78 -18.88 7.39
N ILE A 217 0.41 -17.89 8.20
CA ILE A 217 -0.89 -17.82 8.88
C ILE A 217 -1.54 -16.45 8.67
N PRO A 218 -2.87 -16.33 8.76
CA PRO A 218 -3.54 -15.04 8.76
C PRO A 218 -3.03 -14.12 9.88
N ARG A 219 -3.04 -12.81 9.66
CA ARG A 219 -2.76 -11.81 10.71
C ARG A 219 -3.83 -11.84 11.79
N LYS A 220 -3.47 -11.34 12.98
CA LYS A 220 -4.32 -11.34 14.16
C LYS A 220 -5.67 -10.67 13.93
N GLU A 221 -5.70 -9.54 13.24
CA GLU A 221 -6.92 -8.76 13.01
C GLU A 221 -7.80 -9.38 11.89
N MET A 222 -7.25 -10.31 11.11
CA MET A 222 -7.85 -10.83 9.87
C MET A 222 -7.83 -12.37 9.80
N ARG A 223 -8.08 -13.05 10.93
CA ARG A 223 -8.00 -14.52 11.04
C ARG A 223 -8.91 -15.30 10.10
N ASN A 224 -10.03 -14.71 9.72
CA ASN A 224 -11.03 -15.33 8.84
C ASN A 224 -10.80 -14.96 7.36
N SER A 225 -9.94 -13.98 7.08
CA SER A 225 -9.57 -13.58 5.73
C SER A 225 -8.55 -14.55 5.13
N SER A 226 -8.37 -14.49 3.80
CA SER A 226 -7.40 -15.34 3.13
C SER A 226 -5.96 -14.97 3.43
N ILE A 227 -5.08 -15.97 3.41
CA ILE A 227 -3.63 -15.75 3.58
C ILE A 227 -3.07 -15.10 2.32
N PHE A 228 -3.46 -15.61 1.15
CA PHE A 228 -3.14 -15.02 -0.14
C PHE A 228 -4.42 -14.71 -0.91
N ARG A 229 -4.50 -13.50 -1.46
CA ARG A 229 -5.52 -13.10 -2.43
C ARG A 229 -4.82 -12.60 -3.70
N ILE A 230 -5.08 -13.26 -4.82
CA ILE A 230 -4.50 -12.90 -6.11
C ILE A 230 -5.63 -12.39 -7.00
N ILE A 231 -5.50 -11.14 -7.47
CA ILE A 231 -6.53 -10.41 -8.19
C ILE A 231 -5.93 -9.91 -9.50
N ASP A 232 -6.59 -10.17 -10.63
CA ASP A 232 -6.22 -9.62 -11.95
C ASP A 232 -4.71 -9.70 -12.24
N SER A 233 -4.11 -10.88 -12.01
CA SER A 233 -2.67 -11.09 -12.08
C SER A 233 -2.29 -12.24 -13.00
N GLU A 234 -1.05 -12.23 -13.47
CA GLU A 234 -0.55 -13.18 -14.49
C GLU A 234 0.77 -13.83 -14.08
N CYS A 235 0.95 -15.12 -14.35
CA CYS A 235 2.22 -15.83 -14.09
C CYS A 235 2.64 -15.72 -12.62
N ILE A 236 1.78 -16.19 -11.71
CA ILE A 236 2.03 -16.16 -10.25
C ILE A 236 2.18 -17.59 -9.74
N ALA A 237 3.23 -17.85 -8.97
CA ALA A 237 3.49 -19.17 -8.38
C ALA A 237 3.60 -19.08 -6.85
N LEU A 238 2.82 -19.91 -6.14
CA LEU A 238 2.89 -20.09 -4.68
C LEU A 238 3.35 -21.51 -4.37
N LEU A 239 4.60 -21.67 -3.92
CA LEU A 239 5.24 -22.98 -3.79
C LEU A 239 5.86 -23.26 -2.41
N ASP A 240 5.94 -24.55 -2.07
CA ASP A 240 6.80 -25.09 -1.00
C ASP A 240 6.61 -24.42 0.38
N MET A 241 5.37 -24.24 0.83
CA MET A 241 5.08 -23.68 2.17
C MET A 241 3.93 -24.39 2.89
N ASP A 242 3.84 -24.20 4.21
CA ASP A 242 2.78 -24.73 5.08
C ASP A 242 1.81 -23.60 5.44
N LEU A 243 0.67 -23.54 4.74
CA LEU A 243 -0.39 -22.54 4.90
C LEU A 243 -1.40 -23.04 5.91
N VAL A 244 -1.67 -22.26 6.97
CA VAL A 244 -2.58 -22.69 8.03
C VAL A 244 -3.58 -21.59 8.37
N THR A 245 -4.85 -21.88 8.12
CA THR A 245 -5.99 -21.09 8.60
C THR A 245 -7.01 -21.99 9.29
N LEU A 246 -7.38 -21.64 10.52
CA LEU A 246 -8.30 -22.42 11.35
C LEU A 246 -9.78 -22.05 11.16
N GLY A 247 -10.08 -20.98 10.43
CA GLY A 247 -11.44 -20.46 10.24
C GLY A 247 -11.74 -19.94 8.84
N GLY A 248 -10.73 -19.54 8.07
CA GLY A 248 -10.90 -18.93 6.75
C GLY A 248 -10.50 -19.84 5.59
N THR A 249 -10.20 -19.18 4.47
CA THR A 249 -9.69 -19.76 3.23
C THR A 249 -8.18 -19.54 3.11
N ALA A 250 -7.38 -20.48 2.60
CA ALA A 250 -5.93 -20.23 2.52
C ALA A 250 -5.56 -19.35 1.33
N ILE A 251 -6.03 -19.72 0.13
CA ILE A 251 -5.72 -19.00 -1.13
C ILE A 251 -7.03 -18.65 -1.85
N VAL A 252 -7.16 -17.40 -2.25
CA VAL A 252 -8.30 -16.88 -3.02
C VAL A 252 -7.77 -16.29 -4.33
N LEU A 253 -8.33 -16.73 -5.45
CA LEU A 253 -8.01 -16.31 -6.82
C LEU A 253 -9.25 -15.65 -7.43
N GLU A 254 -9.12 -14.38 -7.85
CA GLU A 254 -10.24 -13.58 -8.34
C GLU A 254 -9.85 -12.80 -9.60
N ALA A 255 -10.80 -12.67 -10.51
CA ALA A 255 -10.67 -11.86 -11.71
C ALA A 255 -11.88 -10.93 -11.81
N THR A 256 -11.64 -9.65 -12.10
CA THR A 256 -12.71 -8.69 -12.39
C THR A 256 -13.33 -8.94 -13.77
N GLU A 257 -12.54 -9.42 -14.72
CA GLU A 257 -12.97 -9.80 -16.07
C GLU A 257 -12.33 -11.12 -16.50
N ILE A 258 -12.94 -11.78 -17.49
CA ILE A 258 -12.43 -13.03 -18.04
C ILE A 258 -11.05 -12.78 -18.67
N GLY A 259 -10.06 -13.58 -18.28
CA GLY A 259 -8.70 -13.49 -18.79
C GLY A 259 -7.76 -12.57 -18.00
N ASN A 260 -8.27 -11.77 -17.04
CA ASN A 260 -7.42 -10.92 -16.19
C ASN A 260 -6.61 -11.73 -15.17
N LEU A 261 -7.09 -12.91 -14.78
CA LEU A 261 -6.36 -13.83 -13.91
C LEU A 261 -5.98 -15.09 -14.70
N LYS A 262 -4.68 -15.27 -14.93
CA LYS A 262 -4.20 -16.43 -15.72
C LYS A 262 -2.80 -16.89 -15.37
N GLU A 263 -2.51 -18.14 -15.69
CA GLU A 263 -1.18 -18.76 -15.47
C GLU A 263 -0.78 -18.73 -14.00
N ILE A 264 -1.63 -19.29 -13.13
CA ILE A 264 -1.40 -19.33 -11.69
C ILE A 264 -1.01 -20.75 -11.28
N GLU A 265 0.14 -20.90 -10.61
CA GLU A 265 0.65 -22.16 -10.09
C GLU A 265 0.52 -22.20 -8.56
N ILE A 266 -0.17 -23.21 -8.03
CA ILE A 266 -0.24 -23.52 -6.60
C ILE A 266 0.29 -24.94 -6.44
N GLY A 267 1.54 -25.04 -6.01
CA GLY A 267 2.30 -26.28 -6.11
C GLY A 267 3.03 -26.67 -4.82
N HIS A 268 3.07 -27.96 -4.50
CA HIS A 268 3.92 -28.51 -3.42
C HIS A 268 3.64 -27.92 -2.02
N ASN A 269 2.48 -27.31 -1.81
CA ASN A 269 2.13 -26.73 -0.53
C ASN A 269 1.50 -27.75 0.41
N ARG A 270 1.55 -27.43 1.69
CA ARG A 270 0.78 -28.07 2.74
C ARG A 270 -0.26 -27.06 3.21
N ILE A 271 -1.54 -27.40 3.18
CA ILE A 271 -2.62 -26.47 3.50
C ILE A 271 -3.53 -27.09 4.57
N ILE A 272 -3.68 -26.40 5.69
CA ILE A 272 -4.74 -26.65 6.66
C ILE A 272 -5.74 -25.49 6.54
N ALA A 273 -7.01 -25.82 6.30
CA ALA A 273 -8.06 -24.84 6.07
C ALA A 273 -9.40 -25.26 6.69
N CYS A 274 -10.27 -24.29 6.92
CA CYS A 274 -11.63 -24.54 7.37
C CYS A 274 -12.66 -24.31 6.26
N LYS A 275 -12.73 -23.10 5.68
CA LYS A 275 -13.77 -22.76 4.69
C LYS A 275 -13.51 -23.43 3.34
N GLU A 276 -12.41 -23.05 2.68
CA GLU A 276 -11.82 -23.75 1.54
C GLU A 276 -10.29 -23.68 1.65
N ALA A 277 -9.55 -24.62 1.07
CA ALA A 277 -8.10 -24.47 0.96
C ALA A 277 -7.75 -23.52 -0.19
N ILE A 278 -8.40 -23.72 -1.35
CA ILE A 278 -8.19 -22.92 -2.55
C ILE A 278 -9.56 -22.57 -3.13
N HIS A 279 -9.84 -21.28 -3.28
CA HIS A 279 -11.06 -20.77 -3.90
C HIS A 279 -10.69 -19.99 -5.15
N VAL A 280 -11.18 -20.42 -6.31
CA VAL A 280 -11.01 -19.72 -7.59
C VAL A 280 -12.38 -19.24 -8.07
N LYS A 281 -12.60 -17.93 -7.99
CA LYS A 281 -13.85 -17.30 -8.44
C LYS A 281 -13.93 -17.19 -9.97
N GLN A 282 -12.79 -16.97 -10.61
CA GLN A 282 -12.64 -16.97 -12.06
C GLN A 282 -11.15 -16.97 -12.41
N GLY A 283 -10.72 -17.78 -13.38
CA GLY A 283 -9.34 -17.76 -13.86
C GLY A 283 -9.08 -18.73 -15.02
N MET A 284 -7.99 -18.54 -15.74
CA MET A 284 -7.61 -19.36 -16.89
C MET A 284 -6.20 -19.95 -16.68
N ASN A 285 -5.94 -21.18 -17.13
CA ASN A 285 -4.62 -21.82 -16.97
C ASN A 285 -4.17 -21.85 -15.49
N ILE A 286 -5.04 -22.35 -14.61
CA ILE A 286 -4.75 -22.52 -13.19
C ILE A 286 -4.19 -23.93 -12.96
N TYR A 287 -3.00 -24.02 -12.39
CA TYR A 287 -2.28 -25.27 -12.14
C TYR A 287 -2.20 -25.53 -10.64
N ILE A 288 -2.97 -26.50 -10.14
CA ILE A 288 -2.98 -26.88 -8.73
C ILE A 288 -2.42 -28.29 -8.60
N HIS A 289 -1.19 -28.43 -8.08
CA HIS A 289 -0.54 -29.74 -8.06
C HIS A 289 0.31 -30.07 -6.85
N HIS A 290 0.42 -31.37 -6.55
CA HIS A 290 1.31 -31.88 -5.50
C HIS A 290 1.06 -31.25 -4.11
N ASN A 291 -0.12 -30.65 -3.88
CA ASN A 291 -0.46 -30.09 -2.59
C ASN A 291 -1.00 -31.17 -1.66
N LYS A 292 -0.70 -31.05 -0.37
CA LYS A 292 -1.38 -31.81 0.68
C LYS A 292 -2.36 -30.89 1.37
N ILE A 293 -3.64 -31.25 1.38
CA ILE A 293 -4.71 -30.42 1.94
C ILE A 293 -5.42 -31.18 3.05
N ARG A 294 -5.59 -30.53 4.20
CA ARG A 294 -6.29 -31.04 5.37
C ARG A 294 -7.38 -30.05 5.76
N MET A 295 -8.63 -30.43 5.54
CA MET A 295 -9.78 -29.64 5.96
C MET A 295 -10.15 -29.96 7.40
N LEU A 296 -10.43 -28.94 8.19
CA LEU A 296 -10.95 -29.10 9.56
C LEU A 296 -12.42 -29.47 9.52
N ASP A 297 -12.82 -30.48 10.31
CA ASP A 297 -14.19 -31.00 10.30
C ASP A 297 -15.18 -30.13 11.10
N LYS A 298 -15.58 -29.00 10.51
CA LYS A 298 -16.50 -28.02 11.13
C LYS A 298 -17.78 -27.89 10.32
N ALA A 299 -18.88 -27.48 10.97
CA ALA A 299 -20.17 -27.30 10.29
C ALA A 299 -20.13 -26.22 9.18
N MET A 300 -19.25 -25.23 9.30
CA MET A 300 -19.04 -24.17 8.31
C MET A 300 -17.99 -24.53 7.24
N ALA A 301 -17.37 -25.71 7.33
CA ALA A 301 -16.31 -26.09 6.43
C ALA A 301 -16.87 -26.54 5.08
N GLY A 302 -16.39 -25.90 4.01
CA GLY A 302 -16.80 -26.16 2.64
C GLY A 302 -16.01 -27.28 2.00
N VAL A 303 -15.87 -27.19 0.67
CA VAL A 303 -15.03 -28.09 -0.13
C VAL A 303 -13.56 -27.72 0.03
N ALA A 304 -12.65 -28.66 -0.23
CA ALA A 304 -11.22 -28.35 -0.15
C ALA A 304 -10.78 -27.42 -1.28
N MET A 305 -11.29 -27.62 -2.48
CA MET A 305 -11.07 -26.72 -3.61
C MET A 305 -12.41 -26.37 -4.26
N TYR A 306 -12.65 -25.08 -4.46
CA TYR A 306 -13.79 -24.59 -5.25
C TYR A 306 -13.25 -23.83 -6.46
N LEU A 307 -13.63 -24.25 -7.66
CA LEU A 307 -12.97 -23.85 -8.89
C LEU A 307 -13.99 -23.40 -9.96
N ILE A 308 -13.97 -22.12 -10.32
CA ILE A 308 -14.55 -21.58 -11.55
C ILE A 308 -13.37 -21.21 -12.46
N THR A 309 -13.10 -22.01 -13.48
CA THR A 309 -11.86 -21.87 -14.27
C THR A 309 -12.00 -22.36 -15.72
N GLU A 310 -11.11 -21.87 -16.58
CA GLU A 310 -10.88 -22.43 -17.92
C GLU A 310 -9.46 -23.02 -18.08
N ASP A 311 -9.33 -24.06 -18.92
CA ASP A 311 -8.04 -24.65 -19.35
C ASP A 311 -7.08 -25.03 -18.22
N SER A 312 -7.64 -25.47 -17.09
CA SER A 312 -6.90 -25.66 -15.85
C SER A 312 -6.63 -27.13 -15.51
N LEU A 313 -5.63 -27.38 -14.67
CA LEU A 313 -5.19 -28.71 -14.27
C LEU A 313 -5.09 -28.81 -12.74
N VAL A 314 -5.80 -29.79 -12.18
CA VAL A 314 -5.72 -30.16 -10.78
C VAL A 314 -5.15 -31.56 -10.70
N GLU A 315 -3.89 -31.71 -10.29
CA GLU A 315 -3.24 -33.03 -10.31
C GLU A 315 -2.42 -33.41 -9.08
N ARG A 316 -2.38 -34.70 -8.76
CA ARG A 316 -1.47 -35.26 -7.75
C ARG A 316 -1.60 -34.60 -6.36
N ASN A 317 -2.78 -34.08 -6.03
CA ASN A 317 -3.06 -33.52 -4.70
C ASN A 317 -3.55 -34.63 -3.75
N ASP A 318 -3.18 -34.53 -2.48
CA ASP A 318 -3.62 -35.41 -1.39
C ASP A 318 -4.53 -34.63 -0.44
N ILE A 319 -5.85 -34.84 -0.57
CA ILE A 319 -6.90 -34.10 0.11
C ILE A 319 -7.54 -34.99 1.16
N GLY A 320 -7.73 -34.47 2.36
CA GLY A 320 -8.61 -35.14 3.31
C GLY A 320 -9.22 -34.23 4.37
N VAL A 321 -10.29 -34.73 4.98
CA VAL A 321 -10.93 -34.10 6.14
C VAL A 321 -10.40 -34.75 7.41
N ILE A 322 -9.97 -33.92 8.38
CA ILE A 322 -9.50 -34.38 9.69
C ILE A 322 -10.69 -34.48 10.63
N PRO A 323 -11.05 -35.67 11.14
CA PRO A 323 -12.16 -35.84 12.06
C PRO A 323 -11.94 -35.07 13.35
N ALA A 324 -12.98 -34.39 13.82
CA ALA A 324 -12.94 -33.67 15.10
C ALA A 324 -12.60 -34.59 16.29
N GLU A 325 -13.01 -35.86 16.25
CA GLU A 325 -12.73 -36.83 17.32
C GLU A 325 -11.26 -37.29 17.39
N LYS A 326 -10.45 -37.00 16.36
CA LYS A 326 -9.03 -37.41 16.28
C LYS A 326 -8.05 -36.27 16.55
N THR A 327 -8.54 -35.11 17.00
CA THR A 327 -7.76 -33.94 17.39
C THR A 327 -7.85 -33.63 18.89
N PRO A 328 -7.69 -34.60 19.81
CA PRO A 328 -7.78 -34.29 21.23
C PRO A 328 -6.72 -33.24 21.60
N PRO A 329 -7.06 -32.26 22.45
CA PRO A 329 -6.14 -31.19 22.82
C PRO A 329 -4.87 -31.80 23.45
N PRO A 330 -3.68 -31.23 23.20
CA PRO A 330 -2.47 -31.71 23.85
C PRO A 330 -2.60 -31.60 25.37
N ASP A 331 -2.47 -32.72 26.09
CA ASP A 331 -2.47 -32.74 27.55
C ASP A 331 -1.37 -31.81 28.09
N LYS A 332 -1.76 -30.85 28.95
CA LYS A 332 -0.80 -30.05 29.71
C LYS A 332 -0.42 -30.81 30.99
N PRO A 333 0.87 -31.11 31.26
CA PRO A 333 1.30 -31.81 32.46
C PRO A 333 1.07 -31.03 33.77
N ASP A 334 0.67 -29.75 33.69
CA ASP A 334 0.66 -28.76 34.76
C ASP A 334 -0.73 -28.22 35.17
N GLY A 335 -1.83 -28.78 34.64
CA GLY A 335 -3.18 -28.55 35.18
C GLY A 335 -3.79 -27.16 34.93
N GLY A 336 -3.23 -26.35 34.02
CA GLY A 336 -3.86 -25.11 33.53
C GLY A 336 -4.98 -25.38 32.52
N GLU A 337 -5.78 -24.35 32.17
CA GLU A 337 -6.84 -24.47 31.15
C GLU A 337 -6.29 -25.07 29.84
N ALA A 338 -6.96 -26.11 29.35
CA ALA A 338 -6.61 -26.82 28.13
C ALA A 338 -6.72 -25.88 26.93
N THR A 339 -5.76 -25.93 26.01
CA THR A 339 -5.92 -25.23 24.72
C THR A 339 -7.08 -25.86 23.96
N PRO A 340 -8.05 -25.05 23.49
CA PRO A 340 -9.25 -25.58 22.86
C PRO A 340 -8.92 -26.30 21.55
N ASP A 341 -9.71 -27.31 21.20
CA ASP A 341 -9.60 -28.02 19.93
C ASP A 341 -10.03 -27.07 18.78
N PRO A 342 -9.18 -26.77 17.79
CA PRO A 342 -9.56 -25.95 16.64
C PRO A 342 -10.74 -26.48 15.80
N THR A 343 -11.02 -27.78 15.87
CA THR A 343 -12.20 -28.39 15.22
C THR A 343 -13.48 -28.20 16.02
N ASP A 344 -13.42 -27.77 17.29
CA ASP A 344 -14.61 -27.44 18.07
C ASP A 344 -15.27 -26.17 17.49
N PRO A 345 -16.55 -26.22 17.07
CA PRO A 345 -17.29 -25.06 16.59
C PRO A 345 -17.40 -23.93 17.62
N CYS A 346 -17.30 -24.24 18.91
CA CYS A 346 -17.40 -23.28 20.02
C CYS A 346 -16.02 -22.79 20.51
N ALA A 347 -14.92 -23.29 19.96
CA ALA A 347 -13.59 -22.86 20.33
C ALA A 347 -13.30 -21.43 19.87
N ASP A 348 -12.84 -20.60 20.80
CA ASP A 348 -12.15 -19.36 20.45
C ASP A 348 -10.77 -19.71 19.88
N LEU A 349 -10.67 -19.66 18.55
CA LEU A 349 -9.46 -19.98 17.82
C LEU A 349 -8.30 -19.03 18.16
N GLU A 350 -8.58 -17.83 18.69
CA GLU A 350 -7.54 -16.88 19.06
C GLU A 350 -6.73 -17.36 20.28
N ILE A 351 -7.32 -18.20 21.13
CA ILE A 351 -6.60 -18.90 22.20
C ILE A 351 -5.55 -19.85 21.61
N VAL A 352 -5.87 -20.51 20.49
CA VAL A 352 -4.92 -21.41 19.83
C VAL A 352 -3.82 -20.62 19.15
N TYR A 353 -4.16 -19.56 18.40
CA TYR A 353 -3.16 -18.73 17.73
C TYR A 353 -2.23 -17.98 18.68
N SER A 354 -2.71 -17.57 19.86
CA SER A 354 -1.89 -16.86 20.86
C SER A 354 -0.89 -17.78 21.56
N SER A 355 -1.15 -19.09 21.62
CA SER A 355 -0.21 -20.09 22.14
C SER A 355 0.59 -20.74 21.01
N ILE A 356 1.71 -20.10 20.61
CA ILE A 356 2.59 -20.61 19.54
C ILE A 356 2.98 -22.09 19.75
N PRO A 357 3.41 -22.55 20.96
CA PRO A 357 3.75 -23.95 21.16
C PRO A 357 2.58 -24.90 20.91
N ALA A 358 1.38 -24.56 21.37
CA ALA A 358 0.19 -25.38 21.18
C ALA A 358 -0.26 -25.38 19.71
N PHE A 359 -0.25 -24.21 19.06
CA PHE A 359 -0.54 -24.09 17.64
C PHE A 359 0.40 -24.95 16.78
N VAL A 360 1.71 -24.88 17.05
CA VAL A 360 2.72 -25.66 16.34
C VAL A 360 2.54 -27.16 16.59
N ALA A 361 2.29 -27.57 17.83
CA ALA A 361 2.02 -28.95 18.19
C ALA A 361 0.76 -29.49 17.48
N TYR A 362 -0.30 -28.69 17.44
CA TYR A 362 -1.55 -29.02 16.78
C TYR A 362 -1.39 -29.23 15.27
N ILE A 363 -0.71 -28.30 14.59
CA ILE A 363 -0.38 -28.46 13.17
C ILE A 363 0.38 -29.77 12.95
N ASN A 364 1.42 -30.01 13.75
CA ASN A 364 2.22 -31.23 13.63
C ASN A 364 1.39 -32.50 13.82
N LEU A 365 0.44 -32.48 14.76
CA LEU A 365 -0.51 -33.58 15.00
C LEU A 365 -1.37 -33.84 13.76
N ILE A 366 -2.01 -32.81 13.18
CA ILE A 366 -2.83 -32.95 11.96
C ILE A 366 -2.05 -33.65 10.85
N TRP A 367 -0.81 -33.23 10.62
CA TRP A 367 0.00 -33.79 9.55
C TRP A 367 0.47 -35.23 9.80
N GLN A 368 0.38 -35.71 11.04
CA GLN A 368 0.67 -37.09 11.41
C GLN A 368 -0.56 -38.01 11.31
N ILE A 369 -1.78 -37.46 11.19
CA ILE A 369 -3.01 -38.27 11.10
C ILE A 369 -3.07 -39.01 9.75
N PRO A 370 -3.08 -40.35 9.74
CA PRO A 370 -3.19 -41.12 8.51
C PRO A 370 -4.62 -41.09 7.98
N LEU A 371 -4.78 -40.70 6.70
CA LEU A 371 -6.11 -40.56 6.09
C LEU A 371 -6.79 -41.88 5.69
N PHE A 372 -6.02 -42.96 5.52
CA PHE A 372 -6.51 -44.25 4.99
C PHE A 372 -7.40 -45.05 5.97
N PHE A 373 -7.49 -44.65 7.24
CA PHE A 373 -8.27 -45.32 8.29
C PHE A 373 -9.32 -44.40 8.91
N ILE A 374 -9.78 -43.39 8.15
CA ILE A 374 -10.79 -42.47 8.65
C ILE A 374 -12.18 -43.02 8.34
N PRO A 375 -13.06 -43.17 9.35
CA PRO A 375 -14.43 -43.64 9.14
C PRO A 375 -15.18 -42.73 8.15
N THR A 376 -16.06 -43.33 7.35
CA THR A 376 -16.81 -42.68 6.27
C THR A 376 -17.95 -41.77 6.75
N ASN A 377 -18.25 -41.71 8.05
CA ASN A 377 -19.34 -40.90 8.60
C ASN A 377 -19.27 -40.83 10.15
N PRO A 378 -19.74 -39.74 10.79
CA PRO A 378 -20.23 -38.49 10.21
C PRO A 378 -19.21 -37.35 10.25
N PHE A 379 -18.79 -36.91 9.06
CA PHE A 379 -18.16 -35.60 8.90
C PHE A 379 -19.22 -34.51 8.80
N LYS A 380 -18.84 -33.29 9.17
CA LYS A 380 -19.58 -32.04 8.95
C LYS A 380 -19.02 -31.24 7.77
N ALA A 381 -17.70 -31.25 7.57
CA ALA A 381 -17.07 -30.58 6.44
C ALA A 381 -17.39 -31.30 5.13
N LEU A 382 -17.67 -30.55 4.05
CA LEU A 382 -17.95 -31.17 2.74
C LEU A 382 -16.71 -31.90 2.19
N GLY A 383 -15.53 -31.26 2.23
CA GLY A 383 -14.30 -31.81 1.68
C GLY A 383 -14.32 -31.90 0.14
N GLY A 384 -13.39 -32.65 -0.45
CA GLY A 384 -13.36 -32.89 -1.89
C GLY A 384 -13.06 -31.67 -2.77
N ILE A 385 -13.33 -31.81 -4.06
CA ILE A 385 -13.10 -30.80 -5.11
C ILE A 385 -14.43 -30.47 -5.78
N GLN A 386 -14.76 -29.19 -5.90
CA GLN A 386 -15.88 -28.72 -6.70
C GLN A 386 -15.41 -27.94 -7.91
N ILE A 387 -15.79 -28.42 -9.10
CA ILE A 387 -15.68 -27.67 -10.36
C ILE A 387 -17.04 -27.04 -10.61
N ALA A 388 -17.13 -25.72 -10.42
CA ALA A 388 -18.36 -24.97 -10.49
C ALA A 388 -18.83 -24.75 -11.94
N GLY A 389 -20.12 -24.40 -12.09
CA GLY A 389 -20.71 -24.00 -13.37
C GLY A 389 -19.94 -22.84 -13.99
N GLY A 390 -19.92 -22.78 -15.33
CA GLY A 390 -19.10 -21.82 -16.08
C GLY A 390 -17.65 -22.28 -16.32
N SER A 391 -17.20 -23.38 -15.72
CA SER A 391 -15.87 -23.93 -15.99
C SER A 391 -15.80 -24.73 -17.29
N GLU A 392 -14.71 -24.58 -18.03
CA GLU A 392 -14.46 -25.32 -19.27
C GLU A 392 -13.05 -25.94 -19.32
N ARG A 393 -12.92 -27.12 -19.92
CA ARG A 393 -11.62 -27.79 -20.18
C ARG A 393 -10.75 -27.99 -18.93
N VAL A 394 -11.38 -28.27 -17.78
CA VAL A 394 -10.67 -28.57 -16.53
C VAL A 394 -10.30 -30.05 -16.44
N LYS A 395 -9.02 -30.34 -16.18
CA LYS A 395 -8.50 -31.70 -15.99
C LYS A 395 -8.28 -31.97 -14.51
N VAL A 396 -8.83 -33.07 -14.00
CA VAL A 396 -8.61 -33.55 -12.63
C VAL A 396 -7.92 -34.91 -12.70
N TRP A 397 -6.65 -34.99 -12.30
CA TRP A 397 -5.77 -36.13 -12.60
C TRP A 397 -5.00 -36.64 -11.35
N GLU A 398 -5.01 -37.95 -11.07
CA GLU A 398 -4.23 -38.58 -9.96
C GLU A 398 -4.37 -37.91 -8.57
N ASN A 399 -5.53 -37.34 -8.26
CA ASN A 399 -5.78 -36.81 -6.91
C ASN A 399 -6.25 -37.93 -5.96
N THR A 400 -5.81 -37.87 -4.71
CA THR A 400 -6.28 -38.73 -3.63
C THR A 400 -7.21 -37.91 -2.74
N ILE A 401 -8.43 -38.40 -2.48
CA ILE A 401 -9.46 -37.68 -1.70
C ILE A 401 -10.03 -38.63 -0.65
N ASN A 402 -9.91 -38.28 0.63
CA ASN A 402 -10.36 -39.11 1.76
C ASN A 402 -11.23 -38.32 2.76
N GLY A 403 -12.38 -38.88 3.11
CA GLY A 403 -13.30 -38.29 4.08
C GLY A 403 -14.09 -37.09 3.54
N GLY A 404 -14.88 -36.49 4.43
CA GLY A 404 -15.84 -35.44 4.10
C GLY A 404 -17.28 -35.97 3.98
N ALA A 405 -18.23 -35.05 4.18
CA ALA A 405 -19.66 -35.31 4.08
C ALA A 405 -20.19 -35.16 2.64
N GLY A 406 -19.43 -34.46 1.78
CA GLY A 406 -19.76 -34.24 0.37
C GLY A 406 -19.25 -35.36 -0.54
N ASN A 407 -19.46 -35.18 -1.85
CA ASN A 407 -18.82 -36.04 -2.85
C ASN A 407 -17.33 -35.71 -2.96
N GLY A 408 -16.50 -36.69 -3.27
CA GLY A 408 -15.07 -36.45 -3.49
C GLY A 408 -14.82 -35.46 -4.63
N ILE A 409 -15.59 -35.55 -5.72
CA ILE A 409 -15.60 -34.57 -6.81
C ILE A 409 -17.06 -34.18 -7.11
N VAL A 410 -17.32 -32.89 -7.18
CA VAL A 410 -18.61 -32.30 -7.56
C VAL A 410 -18.43 -31.50 -8.84
N LEU A 411 -19.34 -31.69 -9.80
CA LEU A 411 -19.41 -30.91 -11.03
C LEU A 411 -20.68 -30.08 -11.04
N GLY A 412 -20.53 -28.79 -11.34
CA GLY A 412 -21.59 -27.80 -11.36
C GLY A 412 -21.78 -27.06 -10.04
N THR A 413 -22.53 -25.98 -10.15
CA THR A 413 -23.09 -25.19 -9.05
C THR A 413 -24.58 -25.05 -9.32
N SER A 414 -25.40 -24.89 -8.27
CA SER A 414 -26.80 -24.56 -8.51
C SER A 414 -26.84 -23.22 -9.26
N LEU A 415 -27.71 -23.09 -10.25
CA LEU A 415 -27.84 -21.85 -11.04
C LEU A 415 -28.09 -20.65 -10.13
N ALA A 416 -28.89 -20.82 -9.06
CA ALA A 416 -29.11 -19.78 -8.06
C ALA A 416 -27.82 -19.32 -7.36
N LYS A 417 -26.97 -20.27 -6.91
CA LYS A 417 -25.72 -19.93 -6.23
C LYS A 417 -24.66 -19.37 -7.19
N PHE A 418 -24.65 -19.85 -8.43
CA PHE A 418 -23.82 -19.29 -9.50
C PHE A 418 -24.21 -17.85 -9.83
N LEU A 419 -25.51 -17.54 -9.83
CA LEU A 419 -26.01 -16.17 -10.03
C LEU A 419 -25.72 -15.28 -8.81
N GLU A 420 -25.89 -15.78 -7.58
CA GLU A 420 -25.50 -15.07 -6.34
C GLU A 420 -23.99 -14.72 -6.33
N ASP A 421 -23.11 -15.65 -6.74
CA ASP A 421 -21.66 -15.44 -6.81
C ASP A 421 -21.26 -14.41 -7.92
N LEU A 422 -22.08 -14.25 -8.97
CA LEU A 422 -21.89 -13.24 -10.03
C LEU A 422 -22.39 -11.84 -9.62
N GLU A 423 -23.33 -11.77 -8.67
CA GLU A 423 -23.91 -10.54 -8.15
C GLU A 423 -23.07 -9.90 -7.02
N GLU A 424 -21.90 -10.45 -6.65
CA GLU A 424 -20.93 -9.82 -5.72
C GLU A 424 -20.21 -8.56 -6.31
N ILE A 425 -20.82 -7.85 -7.25
CA ILE A 425 -20.58 -6.40 -7.35
C ILE A 425 -21.47 -5.82 -6.25
N PRO A 426 -20.95 -5.14 -5.21
CA PRO A 426 -21.81 -4.72 -4.12
C PRO A 426 -22.94 -3.87 -4.68
N GLU A 427 -24.16 -4.42 -4.71
CA GLU A 427 -25.35 -3.62 -4.87
C GLU A 427 -25.30 -2.61 -3.73
N GLU A 428 -25.36 -1.33 -4.08
CA GLU A 428 -25.45 -0.23 -3.14
C GLU A 428 -26.59 -0.56 -2.17
N GLU A 429 -26.29 -0.96 -0.93
CA GLU A 429 -27.34 -1.24 0.06
C GLU A 429 -28.14 0.06 0.28
N GLU A 430 -29.31 0.15 -0.34
CA GLU A 430 -30.28 1.23 -0.13
C GLU A 430 -30.72 1.21 1.34
N GLN A 431 -30.19 2.13 2.14
CA GLN A 431 -30.62 2.30 3.52
C GLN A 431 -31.97 3.04 3.54
N SER A 432 -33.00 2.38 4.05
CA SER A 432 -34.33 2.97 4.29
C SER A 432 -34.51 3.30 5.77
N ILE A 433 -35.07 4.48 6.07
CA ILE A 433 -35.39 4.92 7.43
C ILE A 433 -36.85 5.37 7.46
N GLU A 434 -37.62 4.87 8.44
CA GLU A 434 -38.97 5.37 8.71
C GLU A 434 -38.87 6.67 9.53
N HIS A 435 -39.52 7.76 9.06
CA HIS A 435 -39.48 9.06 9.74
C HIS A 435 -40.87 9.71 9.78
N GLU A 436 -41.25 10.28 10.92
CA GLU A 436 -42.59 10.87 11.15
C GLU A 436 -42.80 12.24 10.47
N GLY A 437 -42.09 12.53 9.37
CA GLY A 437 -42.11 13.83 8.70
C GLY A 437 -41.58 15.00 9.54
N GLY A 438 -41.65 16.22 9.00
CA GLY A 438 -41.22 17.45 9.69
C GLY A 438 -39.78 17.86 9.39
N GLN A 439 -38.83 17.51 10.27
CA GLN A 439 -37.42 17.91 10.16
C GLN A 439 -36.51 16.68 10.32
N LEU A 440 -35.57 16.51 9.40
CA LEU A 440 -34.53 15.48 9.48
C LEU A 440 -33.17 16.15 9.51
N TRP A 441 -32.31 15.66 10.38
CA TRP A 441 -30.93 16.11 10.51
C TRP A 441 -30.04 14.90 10.73
N GLY A 442 -28.86 14.95 10.14
CA GLY A 442 -27.88 13.87 10.20
C GLY A 442 -26.49 14.40 9.95
N ARG A 443 -25.50 13.52 10.08
CA ARG A 443 -24.09 13.84 9.89
C ARG A 443 -23.43 12.77 9.04
N VAL A 444 -22.69 13.19 8.02
CA VAL A 444 -21.86 12.31 7.19
C VAL A 444 -20.44 12.34 7.74
N VAL A 445 -19.92 11.18 8.13
CA VAL A 445 -18.59 11.04 8.72
C VAL A 445 -17.79 9.93 8.05
N SER A 446 -16.47 10.12 7.98
CA SER A 446 -15.49 9.06 7.72
C SER A 446 -14.58 8.97 8.94
N GLU A 447 -14.50 7.79 9.57
CA GLU A 447 -13.65 7.53 10.75
C GLU A 447 -13.72 8.66 11.80
N GLU A 448 -14.94 9.13 12.10
CA GLU A 448 -15.27 10.21 13.06
C GLU A 448 -15.08 11.66 12.57
N THR A 449 -14.50 11.88 11.39
CA THR A 449 -14.33 13.21 10.79
C THR A 449 -15.52 13.57 9.90
N GLY A 450 -16.09 14.76 10.08
CA GLY A 450 -17.22 15.25 9.27
C GLY A 450 -16.80 15.56 7.83
N LEU A 451 -17.58 15.08 6.85
CA LEU A 451 -17.31 15.32 5.43
C LEU A 451 -18.12 16.53 4.92
N LYS A 452 -17.43 17.57 4.46
CA LYS A 452 -18.01 18.79 3.90
C LYS A 452 -18.40 18.62 2.42
N ASP A 453 -19.40 19.37 1.97
CA ASP A 453 -19.81 19.50 0.56
C ASP A 453 -20.30 18.20 -0.08
N ILE A 454 -20.69 17.22 0.75
CA ILE A 454 -21.34 16.00 0.30
C ILE A 454 -22.81 16.31 0.05
N THR A 455 -23.28 16.02 -1.16
CA THR A 455 -24.69 16.16 -1.49
C THR A 455 -25.43 14.89 -1.07
N VAL A 456 -26.30 15.01 -0.07
CA VAL A 456 -27.18 13.94 0.40
C VAL A 456 -28.50 14.03 -0.36
N PHE A 457 -28.92 12.93 -1.00
CA PHE A 457 -30.23 12.83 -1.62
C PHE A 457 -31.15 11.98 -0.74
N LEU A 458 -32.29 12.54 -0.39
CA LEU A 458 -33.38 11.80 0.23
C LEU A 458 -34.53 11.69 -0.76
N GLN A 459 -34.98 10.48 -1.01
CA GLN A 459 -36.10 10.20 -1.89
C GLN A 459 -37.28 9.66 -1.09
N ASN A 460 -38.45 10.28 -1.25
CA ASN A 460 -39.71 9.71 -0.77
C ASN A 460 -40.15 8.54 -1.65
N GLN A 461 -40.99 7.65 -1.14
CA GLN A 461 -41.59 6.56 -1.93
C GLN A 461 -42.39 7.04 -3.16
N ASP A 462 -42.86 8.29 -3.16
CA ASP A 462 -43.50 8.93 -4.31
C ASP A 462 -42.52 9.43 -5.40
N GLY A 463 -41.21 9.22 -5.19
CA GLY A 463 -40.13 9.61 -6.09
C GLY A 463 -39.63 11.04 -5.91
N THR A 464 -40.17 11.80 -4.94
CA THR A 464 -39.75 13.19 -4.70
C THR A 464 -38.37 13.25 -4.04
N ASN A 465 -37.44 14.00 -4.64
CA ASN A 465 -36.08 14.16 -4.15
C ASN A 465 -35.86 15.44 -3.33
N PHE A 466 -35.17 15.31 -2.21
CA PHE A 466 -34.79 16.39 -1.31
C PHE A 466 -33.25 16.44 -1.18
N PRO A 467 -32.55 17.12 -2.10
CA PRO A 467 -31.10 17.28 -2.01
C PRO A 467 -30.72 18.26 -0.88
N ASN A 468 -29.65 17.95 -0.15
CA ASN A 468 -29.05 18.84 0.83
C ASN A 468 -27.53 18.68 0.82
N GLN A 469 -26.77 19.73 1.12
CA GLN A 469 -25.31 19.66 1.20
C GLN A 469 -24.85 19.71 2.65
N THR A 470 -23.86 18.87 2.98
CA THR A 470 -23.25 18.87 4.30
C THR A 470 -22.40 20.12 4.54
N GLN A 471 -22.44 20.62 5.77
CA GLN A 471 -21.63 21.75 6.23
C GLN A 471 -20.20 21.30 6.58
N ASP A 472 -19.36 22.24 7.05
CA ASP A 472 -17.94 22.02 7.38
C ASP A 472 -17.70 20.88 8.39
N ASP A 473 -18.68 20.60 9.25
CA ASP A 473 -18.63 19.57 10.28
C ASP A 473 -19.35 18.26 9.87
N GLY A 474 -19.79 18.17 8.61
CA GLY A 474 -20.50 17.04 8.03
C GLY A 474 -22.01 17.03 8.29
N PHE A 475 -22.58 18.04 8.96
CA PHE A 475 -24.02 18.07 9.25
C PHE A 475 -24.86 18.51 8.04
N PHE A 476 -26.02 17.88 7.88
CA PHE A 476 -27.06 18.31 6.94
C PHE A 476 -28.42 18.47 7.65
N PHE A 477 -29.29 19.32 7.09
CA PHE A 477 -30.59 19.65 7.68
C PHE A 477 -31.67 19.84 6.63
N ILE A 478 -32.71 19.00 6.67
CA ILE A 478 -33.86 19.06 5.76
C ILE A 478 -35.13 19.47 6.51
N ARG A 479 -35.82 20.49 5.98
CA ARG A 479 -37.12 20.97 6.49
C ARG A 479 -38.24 20.50 5.59
N LYS A 480 -39.41 20.25 6.20
CA LYS A 480 -40.70 19.94 5.56
C LYS A 480 -40.77 18.57 4.86
N LEU A 481 -40.29 17.52 5.53
CA LEU A 481 -40.55 16.14 5.10
C LEU A 481 -42.02 15.77 5.35
N ARG A 482 -42.63 15.01 4.45
CA ARG A 482 -43.97 14.42 4.66
C ARG A 482 -43.84 13.11 5.45
N LEU A 483 -44.93 12.71 6.12
CA LEU A 483 -45.03 11.49 6.96
C LEU A 483 -44.97 10.22 6.10
N GLU A 484 -43.79 9.76 5.70
CA GLU A 484 -43.60 8.56 4.87
C GLU A 484 -42.22 7.91 5.10
N ASN A 485 -42.04 6.67 4.62
CA ASN A 485 -40.75 5.98 4.61
C ASN A 485 -39.82 6.64 3.59
N ILE A 486 -38.56 6.91 3.97
CA ILE A 486 -37.61 7.67 3.16
C ILE A 486 -36.40 6.78 2.83
N GLN A 487 -35.96 6.81 1.56
CA GLN A 487 -34.74 6.16 1.09
C GLN A 487 -33.58 7.16 0.99
N PHE A 488 -32.37 6.70 1.36
CA PHE A 488 -31.16 7.51 1.35
C PHE A 488 -30.26 7.11 0.18
N GLN A 489 -29.80 8.11 -0.57
CA GLN A 489 -28.78 7.91 -1.58
C GLN A 489 -27.64 8.93 -1.40
N LEU A 490 -26.41 8.42 -1.27
CA LEU A 490 -25.20 9.21 -1.28
C LEU A 490 -24.50 8.98 -2.62
N PRO A 491 -24.35 9.98 -3.50
CA PRO A 491 -23.54 9.84 -4.69
C PRO A 491 -22.08 9.86 -4.25
N LEU A 492 -21.43 8.70 -4.28
CA LEU A 492 -19.98 8.67 -4.23
C LEU A 492 -19.45 9.25 -5.56
N PRO A 493 -18.45 10.16 -5.55
CA PRO A 493 -17.81 10.57 -6.78
C PRO A 493 -17.18 9.35 -7.42
N ALA A 494 -17.39 9.21 -8.74
CA ALA A 494 -16.85 8.15 -9.59
C ALA A 494 -15.31 8.21 -9.65
N THR A 495 -14.67 7.79 -8.57
CA THR A 495 -13.25 7.48 -8.46
C THR A 495 -13.14 6.30 -7.52
N LYS A 496 -12.69 5.17 -8.08
CA LYS A 496 -12.40 3.90 -7.40
C LYS A 496 -11.97 4.12 -5.94
N SER A 497 -12.76 3.64 -4.99
CA SER A 497 -12.26 3.34 -3.64
C SER A 497 -13.16 2.29 -2.98
N SER A 498 -12.64 1.07 -2.98
CA SER A 498 -12.90 0.06 -1.97
C SER A 498 -12.34 0.54 -0.62
N ALA A 499 -12.99 1.49 0.03
CA ALA A 499 -12.63 1.94 1.38
C ALA A 499 -13.73 2.84 1.98
N LEU A 500 -14.89 2.28 2.31
CA LEU A 500 -15.87 2.93 3.19
C LEU A 500 -16.73 1.85 3.87
N SER A 501 -16.10 1.02 4.73
CA SER A 501 -16.83 0.07 5.58
C SER A 501 -17.34 0.68 6.90
N HIS A 502 -17.22 2.01 7.11
CA HIS A 502 -17.48 2.62 8.42
C HIS A 502 -18.20 3.99 8.40
N GLY A 503 -18.96 4.32 7.34
CA GLY A 503 -19.85 5.48 7.37
C GLY A 503 -21.08 5.23 8.25
N LYS A 504 -21.09 5.71 9.50
CA LYS A 504 -22.27 5.67 10.39
C LYS A 504 -23.06 6.97 10.29
N ILE A 505 -24.34 6.89 9.90
CA ILE A 505 -25.31 7.98 10.09
C ILE A 505 -25.87 7.87 11.51
N LEU A 506 -25.59 8.84 12.37
CA LEU A 506 -26.22 8.96 13.69
C LEU A 506 -27.48 9.82 13.55
N SER A 507 -28.67 9.21 13.58
CA SER A 507 -29.94 9.94 13.62
C SER A 507 -30.33 10.27 15.06
N GLY A 508 -30.51 11.55 15.35
CA GLY A 508 -30.89 12.06 16.67
C GLY A 508 -32.40 12.21 16.81
N ASN A 509 -33.13 11.08 16.91
CA ASN A 509 -34.36 10.85 17.68
C ASN A 509 -35.13 9.63 17.13
N LEU A 510 -34.76 8.42 17.57
CA LEU A 510 -35.68 7.44 18.16
C LEU A 510 -34.86 6.23 18.62
N PHE A 511 -34.98 5.89 19.90
CA PHE A 511 -34.58 4.60 20.42
C PHE A 511 -35.48 3.51 19.81
N THR A 512 -34.96 2.74 18.86
CA THR A 512 -35.46 1.38 18.63
C THR A 512 -34.31 0.46 18.26
N LYS A 513 -33.84 -0.27 19.28
CA LYS A 513 -33.10 -1.53 19.15
C LYS A 513 -33.89 -2.46 18.22
N LEU A 514 -33.28 -3.03 17.19
CA LEU A 514 -33.59 -4.36 16.66
C LEU A 514 -32.33 -4.95 16.00
N ARG A 515 -32.23 -6.28 16.10
CA ARG A 515 -31.02 -7.12 16.08
C ARG A 515 -30.20 -7.11 14.80
#